data_AF-A0A965P425-F1
#
_entry.id   AF-A0A965P425-F1
#
_cell.length_a   1.000
_cell.length_b   1.000
_cell.length_c   1.000
_cell.angle_alpha   90.00
_cell.angle_beta   90.00
_cell.angle_gamma   90.00
#
_symmetry.space_group_name_H-M   'P 1'
#
loop_
_entity.id
_entity.type
_entity.pdbx_description
1 polymer ?
#
loop_
_entity_poly.entity_id
_entity_poly.type
_entity_poly.pdbx_seq_one_letter_code
_entity_poly.pdbx_strand_id
1 'polypeptide(L)' 'RRAISLLNDPIQTGELLAYEYDVTPKGTVTMNAPEGMHDDTVIGLALAAWEFRPASPGFSFDLDDWRKVMA' A
#
# COMPACT_ATOMS: atom_id res chain seq x y z
N ARG A 1 4.99 6.23 18.43
CA ARG A 1 4.28 5.27 17.53
C ARG A 1 3.49 6.09 16.53
N ARG A 2 3.59 5.81 15.22
CA ARG A 2 2.68 6.37 14.23
C ARG A 2 1.45 5.47 14.16
N ALA A 3 0.26 6.05 14.24
CA ALA A 3 -0.99 5.32 14.10
C ALA A 3 -1.55 5.60 12.70
N ILE A 4 -1.94 4.54 12.00
CA ILE A 4 -2.63 4.62 10.72
C ILE A 4 -4.12 4.42 11.03
N SER A 5 -4.96 5.31 10.52
CA SER A 5 -6.40 5.15 10.60
C SER A 5 -6.88 4.43 9.34
N LEU A 6 -7.65 3.37 9.52
CA LEU A 6 -8.24 2.61 8.42
C LEU A 6 -9.58 3.22 8.02
N LEU A 7 -9.97 2.95 6.77
CA LEU A 7 -11.33 3.22 6.31
C LEU A 7 -12.27 2.23 7.01
N ASN A 8 -13.49 2.68 7.32
CA ASN A 8 -14.54 1.76 7.77
C ASN A 8 -15.15 1.03 6.57
N ASP A 9 -14.31 0.22 5.91
CA ASP A 9 -14.64 -0.52 4.70
C ASP A 9 -14.32 -2.02 4.88
N PRO A 10 -15.30 -2.92 4.60
CA PRO A 10 -15.12 -4.35 4.82
C PRO A 10 -14.16 -4.99 3.81
N ILE A 11 -14.00 -4.43 2.60
CA ILE A 11 -13.05 -4.95 1.60
C ILE A 11 -11.63 -4.68 2.09
N GLN A 12 -11.32 -3.44 2.49
CA GLN A 12 -10.02 -3.11 3.06
C GLN A 12 -9.70 -3.99 4.28
N THR A 13 -10.68 -4.19 5.16
CA THR A 13 -10.50 -5.04 6.34
C THR A 13 -10.23 -6.50 5.95
N GLY A 14 -10.98 -7.04 4.99
CA GLY A 14 -10.81 -8.42 4.52
C GLY A 14 -9.45 -8.65 3.89
N GLU A 15 -9.02 -7.77 2.99
CA GLU A 15 -7.72 -7.88 2.34
C GLU A 15 -6.56 -7.75 3.33
N LEU A 16 -6.62 -6.79 4.27
CA LEU A 16 -5.59 -6.63 5.30
C LEU A 16 -5.46 -7.84 6.22
N LEU A 17 -6.57 -8.51 6.53
CA LEU A 17 -6.57 -9.72 7.36
C LEU A 17 -6.09 -10.97 6.61
N ALA A 18 -6.29 -11.02 5.28
CA ALA A 18 -5.90 -12.15 4.45
C ALA A 18 -4.46 -12.06 3.93
N TYR A 19 -3.89 -10.86 3.86
CA TYR A 19 -2.55 -10.64 3.31
C TYR A 19 -1.47 -11.41 4.08
N GLU A 20 -0.68 -12.20 3.36
CA GLU A 20 0.27 -13.14 3.94
C GLU A 20 1.69 -12.97 3.38
N TYR A 21 2.64 -13.63 4.03
CA TYR A 21 4.00 -13.75 3.53
C TYR A 21 4.46 -15.20 3.54
N ASP A 22 5.32 -15.54 2.59
CA ASP A 22 6.04 -16.80 2.54
C ASP A 22 7.54 -16.54 2.43
N VAL A 23 8.34 -17.51 2.87
CA VAL A 23 9.80 -17.46 2.81
C VAL A 23 10.28 -18.66 2.00
N THR A 24 10.81 -18.37 0.82
CA THR A 24 11.38 -19.42 -0.04
C THR A 24 12.55 -20.15 0.65
N PRO A 25 12.90 -21.38 0.22
CA PRO A 25 14.05 -22.10 0.77
C PRO A 25 15.40 -21.35 0.64
N LYS A 26 15.49 -20.37 -0.26
CA LYS A 26 16.66 -19.50 -0.44
C LYS A 26 16.65 -18.26 0.46
N GLY A 27 15.62 -18.10 1.29
CA GLY A 27 15.45 -16.98 2.22
C GLY A 27 14.82 -15.73 1.61
N THR A 28 14.38 -15.77 0.35
CA THR A 28 13.62 -14.66 -0.25
C THR A 28 12.21 -14.63 0.33
N VAL A 29 11.77 -13.45 0.77
CA VAL A 29 10.41 -13.21 1.27
C VAL A 29 9.51 -12.78 0.11
N THR A 30 8.35 -13.39 0.00
CA THR A 30 7.27 -12.99 -0.91
C THR A 30 6.05 -12.63 -0.08
N MET A 31 5.32 -11.58 -0.47
CA MET A 31 4.11 -11.13 0.22
C MET A 31 3.02 -10.95 -0.82
N ASN A 32 1.86 -11.59 -0.63
CA ASN A 32 0.74 -11.54 -1.56
C ASN A 32 -0.57 -11.84 -0.81
N ALA A 33 -1.71 -11.56 -1.46
CA ALA A 33 -2.97 -12.18 -1.07
C ALA A 33 -3.02 -13.67 -1.48
N PRO A 34 -3.81 -14.50 -0.77
CA PRO A 34 -4.08 -15.87 -1.17
C PRO A 34 -4.72 -15.97 -2.56
N GLU A 35 -4.66 -17.15 -3.18
CA GLU A 35 -5.26 -17.39 -4.50
C GLU A 35 -6.75 -17.04 -4.50
N GLY A 36 -7.17 -16.25 -5.50
CA GLY A 36 -8.56 -15.79 -5.64
C GLY A 36 -8.94 -14.59 -4.77
N MET A 37 -7.98 -14.00 -4.04
CA MET A 37 -8.16 -12.75 -3.29
C MET A 37 -7.38 -11.58 -3.90
N HIS A 38 -7.73 -10.36 -3.49
CA HIS A 38 -7.09 -9.11 -3.92
C HIS A 38 -6.22 -8.53 -2.80
N ASP A 39 -5.24 -7.70 -3.18
CA ASP A 39 -4.38 -6.93 -2.28
C ASP A 39 -4.30 -5.44 -2.63
N ASP A 40 -5.17 -4.96 -3.54
CA ASP A 40 -5.17 -3.59 -4.05
C ASP A 40 -5.26 -2.56 -2.91
N THR A 41 -6.09 -2.81 -1.90
CA THR A 41 -6.26 -1.90 -0.76
C THR A 41 -5.09 -1.96 0.21
N VAL A 42 -4.40 -3.10 0.31
CA VAL A 42 -3.19 -3.27 1.14
C VAL A 42 -2.04 -2.47 0.55
N ILE A 43 -1.80 -2.63 -0.76
CA ILE A 43 -0.73 -1.92 -1.47
C ILE A 43 -1.00 -0.42 -1.51
N GLY A 44 -2.24 -0.01 -1.80
CA GLY A 44 -2.64 1.40 -1.77
C GLY A 44 -2.39 2.05 -0.41
N LEU A 45 -2.77 1.36 0.68
CA LEU A 45 -2.51 1.84 2.04
C LEU A 45 -1.00 1.91 2.35
N ALA A 46 -0.23 0.90 1.94
CA ALA A 46 1.21 0.86 2.16
C ALA A 46 1.94 2.03 1.48
N LEU A 47 1.57 2.36 0.24
CA LEU A 47 2.11 3.49 -0.49
C LEU A 47 1.74 4.83 0.15
N ALA A 48 0.46 4.99 0.54
CA ALA A 48 0.02 6.20 1.24
C ALA A 48 0.76 6.39 2.58
N ALA A 49 0.93 5.32 3.35
CA ALA A 49 1.69 5.35 4.60
C ALA A 49 3.19 5.59 4.37
N TRP A 50 3.74 5.12 3.25
CA TRP A 50 5.13 5.38 2.86
C TRP A 50 5.38 6.86 2.58
N GLU A 51 4.50 7.49 1.80
CA GLU A 51 4.56 8.93 1.48
C GLU A 51 4.24 9.81 2.68
N PHE A 52 3.49 9.32 3.66
CA PHE A 52 3.28 10.00 4.94
C PHE A 52 4.54 9.98 5.86
N ARG A 53 5.72 9.98 5.25
CA ARG A 53 6.99 10.39 5.87
C ARG A 53 7.09 11.92 5.83
N PRO A 54 7.81 12.55 6.77
CA PRO A 54 8.17 13.96 6.60
C PRO A 54 8.86 14.10 5.24
N ALA A 55 8.33 15.00 4.41
CA ALA A 55 8.75 15.17 3.03
C ALA A 55 10.28 15.22 2.95
N SER A 56 10.87 14.38 2.11
CA SER A 56 12.25 14.58 1.67
C SER A 56 12.29 15.95 0.99
N PRO A 57 13.16 16.89 1.42
CA PRO A 57 13.22 18.21 0.82
C PRO A 57 13.73 18.06 -0.61
N GLY A 58 12.83 17.96 -1.60
CA GLY A 58 13.23 17.84 -3.00
C GLY A 58 12.26 17.09 -3.91
N PHE A 59 11.25 16.38 -3.41
CA PHE A 59 10.23 15.75 -4.26
C PHE A 59 8.83 16.17 -3.80
N SER A 60 8.14 16.89 -4.68
CA SER A 60 6.74 17.32 -4.55
C SER A 60 6.07 16.99 -5.87
N PHE A 61 5.07 16.12 -5.84
CA PHE A 61 4.27 15.74 -7.00
C PHE A 61 2.80 15.88 -6.61
N ASP A 62 2.07 16.80 -7.25
CA ASP A 62 0.70 17.16 -6.87
C ASP A 62 -0.33 16.74 -7.95
N LEU A 63 -1.62 16.82 -7.64
CA LEU A 63 -2.74 16.56 -8.54
C LEU A 63 -2.66 17.36 -9.85
N ASP A 64 -2.12 18.57 -9.80
CA ASP A 64 -1.95 19.40 -11.00
C ASP A 64 -0.86 18.85 -11.92
N ASP A 65 0.12 18.11 -11.40
CA ASP A 65 1.11 17.43 -12.23
C ASP A 65 0.51 16.17 -12.87
N TRP A 66 -0.33 15.44 -12.13
CA TRP A 66 -1.11 14.32 -12.67
C TRP A 66 -1.99 14.72 -13.86
N ARG A 67 -2.66 15.86 -13.76
CA ARG A 67 -3.53 16.38 -14.84
C ARG A 67 -2.78 16.69 -16.12
N LYS A 68 -1.50 17.09 -16.05
CA LYS A 68 -0.66 17.36 -17.22
C LYS A 68 -0.20 16.09 -17.93
N VAL A 69 -0.06 14.98 -17.20
CA VAL A 69 0.38 13.69 -17.77
C VAL A 69 -0.77 12.98 -18.48
N MET A 70 -2.01 13.20 -18.05
CA MET A 70 -3.19 12.50 -18.55
C MET A 70 -3.96 13.28 -19.66
N ALA A 71 -3.45 14.44 -20.08
CA ALA A 71 -4.01 15.30 -21.14
C ALA A 71 -3.17 15.19 -22.42
#